data_AF-A0A7Y1V1S8-F1
#
_entry.id   AF-A0A7Y1V1S8-F1
#
_cell.length_a   1.000
_cell.length_b   1.000
_cell.length_c   1.000
_cell.angle_alpha   90.00
_cell.angle_beta   90.00
_cell.angle_gamma   90.00
#
_symmetry.space_group_name_H-M   'P 1'
#
loop_
_entity.id
_entity.type
_entity.pdbx_description
1 polymer ?
#
loop_
_entity_poly.entity_id
_entity_poly.type
_entity_poly.pdbx_seq_one_letter_code
_entity_poly.pdbx_strand_id
1 'polypeptide(L)'
;MKKSILVALASMLCLCWSLSLSAQDEMAYKGEVLDLSCYLKSGAKGPDHAQCAKSCVKSGQPMGLLTDDGKVLLLASGEDKEKIETLKDLAGEMVEVKGAVSERDGISMLVVSDAKKSGS
;
A
#
# COMPACT_ATOMS: atom_id res chain seq x y z
N MET A 1 -30.30 -10.86 -49.50
CA MET A 1 -30.04 -9.46 -49.07
C MET A 1 -30.66 -9.06 -47.73
N LYS A 2 -31.69 -9.76 -47.20
CA LYS A 2 -32.35 -9.39 -45.92
C LYS A 2 -31.85 -10.14 -44.67
N LYS A 3 -30.96 -11.12 -44.85
CA LYS A 3 -30.41 -11.96 -43.75
C LYS A 3 -29.08 -11.44 -43.19
N SER A 4 -28.43 -10.53 -43.91
CA SER A 4 -27.10 -9.99 -43.55
C SER A 4 -27.16 -8.81 -42.57
N ILE A 5 -28.35 -8.27 -42.29
CA ILE A 5 -28.54 -7.10 -41.41
C ILE A 5 -28.64 -7.51 -39.93
N LEU A 6 -29.03 -8.75 -39.64
CA LEU A 6 -29.23 -9.24 -38.26
C LEU A 6 -27.92 -9.65 -37.54
N VAL A 7 -26.81 -9.84 -38.27
CA VAL A 7 -25.54 -10.26 -37.66
C VAL A 7 -24.69 -9.05 -37.24
N ALA A 8 -24.88 -7.88 -37.86
CA ALA A 8 -24.09 -6.69 -37.58
C ALA A 8 -24.48 -5.99 -36.24
N LEU A 9 -25.73 -6.11 -35.80
CA LEU A 9 -26.19 -5.47 -34.56
C LEU A 9 -25.80 -6.23 -33.28
N ALA A 10 -25.60 -7.55 -33.36
CA ALA A 10 -25.20 -8.36 -32.21
C ALA A 10 -23.69 -8.26 -31.91
N SER A 11 -22.88 -7.87 -32.90
CA SER A 11 -21.42 -7.73 -32.73
C SER A 11 -21.00 -6.42 -32.06
N MET A 12 -21.85 -5.39 -32.04
CA MET A 12 -21.50 -4.06 -31.51
C MET A 12 -21.81 -3.91 -30.02
N LEU A 13 -22.58 -4.84 -29.43
CA LEU A 13 -22.95 -4.81 -28.01
C LEU A 13 -21.94 -5.51 -27.09
N CYS A 14 -21.00 -6.29 -27.64
CA CYS A 14 -19.96 -6.99 -26.86
C CYS A 14 -18.70 -6.14 -26.56
N LEU A 15 -18.54 -4.96 -27.17
CA LEU A 15 -17.33 -4.13 -26.94
C LEU A 15 -17.39 -3.27 -25.67
N CYS A 16 -18.52 -3.20 -24.96
CA CYS A 16 -18.67 -2.33 -23.79
C CYS A 16 -18.39 -3.00 -22.43
N TRP A 17 -18.00 -4.28 -22.38
CA TRP A 17 -17.79 -5.01 -21.11
C TRP A 17 -16.34 -5.19 -20.68
N SER A 18 -15.37 -4.58 -21.34
CA SER A 18 -13.96 -4.82 -21.02
C SER A 18 -13.19 -3.60 -20.49
N LEU A 19 -13.87 -2.50 -20.17
CA LEU A 19 -13.27 -1.44 -19.37
C LEU A 19 -13.50 -1.68 -17.87
N SER A 20 -12.85 -2.72 -17.34
CA SER A 20 -12.43 -2.68 -15.94
C SER A 20 -11.25 -1.74 -15.86
N LEU A 21 -11.54 -0.45 -15.65
CA LEU A 21 -10.56 0.47 -15.08
C LEU A 21 -10.33 0.00 -13.65
N SER A 22 -9.31 -0.84 -13.43
CA SER A 22 -8.97 -1.32 -12.10
C SER A 22 -8.36 -0.17 -11.29
N ALA A 23 -9.22 0.71 -10.77
CA ALA A 23 -8.89 1.42 -9.55
C ALA A 23 -8.72 0.32 -8.49
N GLN A 24 -7.47 0.06 -8.07
CA GLN A 24 -7.24 -0.85 -6.95
C GLN A 24 -7.96 -0.25 -5.73
N ASP A 25 -8.71 -1.07 -5.01
CA ASP A 25 -9.49 -0.60 -3.87
C ASP A 25 -8.56 0.03 -2.82
N GLU A 26 -8.68 1.35 -2.64
CA GLU A 26 -7.99 2.06 -1.58
C GLU A 26 -8.65 1.76 -0.24
N MET A 27 -7.84 1.32 0.72
CA MET A 27 -8.30 1.03 2.08
C MET A 27 -7.43 1.74 3.11
N ALA A 28 -7.98 1.95 4.32
CA ALA A 28 -7.25 2.47 5.46
C ALA A 28 -6.74 1.32 6.34
N TYR A 29 -5.46 1.37 6.68
CA TYR A 29 -4.77 0.43 7.53
C TYR A 29 -4.25 1.16 8.77
N LYS A 30 -4.41 0.52 9.93
CA LYS A 30 -3.80 0.97 11.18
C LYS A 30 -2.69 0.02 11.57
N GLY A 31 -1.61 0.56 12.10
CA GLY A 31 -0.46 -0.25 12.48
C GLY A 31 0.77 0.55 12.85
N GLU A 32 1.86 -0.16 13.12
CA GLU A 32 3.16 0.40 13.45
C GLU A 32 4.05 0.51 12.21
N VAL A 33 4.70 1.66 12.02
CA VAL A 33 5.71 1.81 10.97
C VAL A 33 7.02 1.11 11.37
N LEU A 34 7.48 0.15 10.58
CA LEU A 34 8.66 -0.67 10.84
C LEU A 34 9.88 -0.23 10.02
N ASP A 35 11.07 -0.38 10.60
CA ASP A 35 12.28 -0.74 9.84
C ASP A 35 12.21 -2.25 9.54
N LEU A 36 12.01 -2.61 8.27
CA LEU A 36 11.85 -4.02 7.89
C LEU A 36 13.13 -4.84 8.08
N SER A 37 14.31 -4.26 7.95
CA SER A 37 15.55 -4.99 8.16
C SER A 37 15.69 -5.44 9.61
N CYS A 38 15.43 -4.53 10.56
CA CYS A 38 15.47 -4.84 11.98
C CYS A 38 14.33 -5.76 12.41
N TYR A 39 13.12 -5.51 11.91
CA TYR A 39 11.96 -6.34 12.23
C TYR A 39 12.13 -7.78 11.71
N LEU A 40 12.53 -7.98 10.46
CA LEU A 40 12.67 -9.32 9.89
C LEU A 40 13.87 -10.09 10.46
N LYS A 41 14.95 -9.39 10.83
CA LYS A 41 16.15 -10.01 11.40
C LYS A 41 15.97 -10.44 12.86
N SER A 42 15.32 -9.61 13.69
CA SER A 42 15.27 -9.83 15.15
C SER A 42 13.93 -9.50 15.80
N GLY A 43 12.90 -9.16 15.04
CA GLY A 43 11.57 -8.81 15.57
C GLY A 43 11.52 -7.45 16.28
N ALA A 44 12.55 -6.61 16.09
CA ALA A 44 12.64 -5.30 16.73
C ALA A 44 11.55 -4.35 16.20
N LYS A 45 10.83 -3.72 17.12
CA LYS A 45 9.69 -2.82 16.88
C LYS A 45 9.33 -2.07 18.16
N GLY A 46 8.38 -1.16 18.07
CA GLY A 46 7.78 -0.43 19.18
C GLY A 46 8.60 0.76 19.67
N PRO A 47 8.14 1.40 20.77
CA PRO A 47 8.72 2.64 21.28
C PRO A 47 10.22 2.56 21.57
N ASP A 48 10.68 1.43 22.12
CA ASP A 48 12.09 1.20 22.46
C ASP A 48 12.99 1.15 21.22
N HIS A 49 12.42 0.85 20.05
CA HIS A 49 13.16 0.78 18.79
C HIS A 49 12.94 2.01 17.89
N ALA A 50 12.01 2.91 18.22
CA ALA A 50 11.58 4.00 17.36
C ALA A 50 12.74 4.93 16.92
N GLN A 51 13.62 5.32 17.84
CA GLN A 51 14.75 6.20 17.49
C GLN A 51 15.72 5.54 16.49
N CYS A 52 15.98 4.25 16.66
CA CYS A 52 16.82 3.48 15.76
C CYS A 52 16.13 3.33 14.40
N ALA A 53 14.86 2.91 14.39
CA ALA A 53 14.06 2.75 13.18
C ALA A 53 14.00 4.04 12.35
N LYS A 54 13.75 5.21 12.98
CA LYS A 54 13.75 6.52 12.30
C LYS A 54 15.08 6.82 11.64
N SER A 55 16.20 6.63 12.34
CA SER A 55 17.52 6.85 11.78
C SER A 55 17.77 5.97 10.55
N CYS A 56 17.42 4.69 10.67
CA CYS A 56 17.62 3.68 9.65
C CYS A 56 16.78 3.92 8.39
N VAL A 57 15.47 4.15 8.56
CA VAL A 57 14.55 4.43 7.45
C VAL A 57 14.95 5.73 6.73
N LYS A 58 15.38 6.77 7.48
CA LYS A 58 15.91 8.01 6.88
C LYS A 58 17.20 7.79 6.09
N SER A 59 18.00 6.78 6.45
CA SER A 59 19.16 6.34 5.67
C SER A 59 18.82 5.43 4.48
N GLY A 60 17.53 5.17 4.20
CA GLY A 60 17.07 4.42 3.04
C GLY A 60 16.79 2.94 3.29
N GLN A 61 16.73 2.50 4.55
CA GLN A 61 16.27 1.14 4.85
C GLN A 61 14.80 0.93 4.45
N PRO A 62 14.43 -0.29 4.02
CA PRO A 62 13.05 -0.59 3.63
C PRO A 62 12.11 -0.42 4.81
N MET A 63 10.99 0.25 4.57
CA MET A 63 9.98 0.57 5.57
C MET A 63 8.75 -0.32 5.37
N GLY A 64 8.10 -0.71 6.46
CA GLY A 64 6.88 -1.51 6.40
C GLY A 64 5.83 -1.01 7.38
N LEU A 65 4.64 -1.60 7.29
CA LEU A 65 3.56 -1.40 8.24
C LEU A 65 3.22 -2.75 8.87
N LEU A 66 3.40 -2.88 10.18
CA LEU A 66 2.80 -3.97 10.96
C LEU A 66 1.37 -3.57 11.29
N THR A 67 0.40 -4.11 10.56
CA THR A 67 -1.01 -3.78 10.75
C THR A 67 -1.56 -4.37 12.05
N ASP A 68 -2.65 -3.81 12.56
CA ASP A 68 -3.32 -4.28 13.79
C ASP A 68 -3.78 -5.76 13.69
N ASP A 69 -4.05 -6.26 12.48
CA ASP A 69 -4.38 -7.67 12.21
C ASP A 69 -3.14 -8.57 12.05
N GLY A 70 -1.94 -8.04 12.29
CA GLY A 70 -0.69 -8.79 12.35
C GLY A 70 0.00 -9.03 11.00
N LYS A 71 -0.44 -8.39 9.91
CA LYS A 71 0.23 -8.47 8.61
C LYS A 71 1.37 -7.47 8.54
N VAL A 72 2.38 -7.78 7.72
CA VAL A 72 3.46 -6.85 7.39
C VAL A 72 3.35 -6.48 5.93
N LEU A 73 3.15 -5.19 5.66
CA LEU A 73 3.05 -4.64 4.31
C LEU A 73 4.30 -3.83 4.00
N LEU A 74 4.94 -4.08 2.87
CA LEU A 74 6.02 -3.22 2.37
C LEU A 74 5.42 -1.87 1.97
N LEU A 75 5.95 -0.76 2.50
CA LEU A 75 5.46 0.56 2.16
C LEU A 75 6.16 1.09 0.91
N ALA A 76 5.38 1.50 -0.08
CA ALA A 76 5.87 2.09 -1.32
C ALA A 76 5.25 3.48 -1.54
N SER A 77 6.01 4.34 -2.21
CA SER A 77 5.55 5.70 -2.50
C SER A 77 4.45 5.64 -3.55
N GLY A 78 3.34 6.32 -3.29
CA GLY A 78 2.40 6.70 -4.34
C GLY A 78 2.90 7.92 -5.12
N GLU A 79 1.97 8.58 -5.79
CA GLU A 79 2.22 9.80 -6.57
C GLU A 79 2.71 10.95 -5.68
N ASP A 80 2.11 11.10 -4.50
CA ASP A 80 2.53 12.06 -3.48
C ASP A 80 3.64 11.46 -2.59
N LYS A 81 4.88 11.89 -2.85
CA LYS A 81 6.07 11.44 -2.11
C LYS A 81 6.11 11.97 -0.68
N GLU A 82 5.45 13.09 -0.38
CA GLU A 82 5.46 13.69 0.96
C GLU A 82 4.83 12.77 2.01
N LYS A 83 3.87 11.94 1.60
CA LYS A 83 3.21 10.95 2.46
C LYS A 83 4.19 9.90 2.97
N ILE A 84 5.09 9.43 2.11
CA ILE A 84 6.13 8.49 2.53
C ILE A 84 7.18 9.18 3.40
N GLU A 85 7.55 10.43 3.11
CA GLU A 85 8.50 11.17 3.94
C GLU A 85 7.96 11.37 5.36
N THR A 86 6.67 11.69 5.50
CA THR A 86 5.97 11.77 6.79
C THR A 86 6.09 10.47 7.58
N LEU A 87 5.95 9.31 6.92
CA LEU A 87 6.07 8.01 7.58
C LEU A 87 7.49 7.74 8.10
N LYS A 88 8.54 8.27 7.46
CA LYS A 88 9.92 8.12 7.97
C LYS A 88 10.11 8.78 9.33
N ASP A 89 9.41 9.88 9.59
CA ASP A 89 9.42 10.56 10.88
C ASP A 89 8.60 9.83 11.95
N LEU A 90 7.73 8.91 11.52
CA LEU A 90 6.82 8.12 12.35
C LEU A 90 7.28 6.66 12.51
N ALA A 91 8.49 6.30 12.10
CA ALA A 91 9.02 4.95 12.31
C ALA A 91 9.04 4.58 13.82
N GLY A 92 8.53 3.40 14.14
CA GLY A 92 8.27 2.91 15.49
C GLY A 92 7.01 3.47 16.15
N GLU A 93 6.20 4.26 15.44
CA GLU A 93 4.93 4.82 15.94
C GLU A 93 3.72 4.20 15.25
N MET A 94 2.56 4.30 15.93
CA MET A 94 1.27 3.90 15.39
C MET A 94 0.72 4.96 14.43
N VAL A 95 0.29 4.53 13.25
CA VAL A 95 -0.19 5.38 12.16
C VAL A 95 -1.50 4.86 11.58
N GLU A 96 -2.19 5.72 10.85
CA GLU A 96 -3.25 5.37 9.92
C GLU A 96 -2.75 5.69 8.49
N VAL A 97 -2.67 4.67 7.64
CA VAL A 97 -2.17 4.76 6.27
C VAL A 97 -3.28 4.36 5.31
N LYS A 98 -3.53 5.18 4.30
CA LYS A 98 -4.42 4.82 3.19
C LYS A 98 -3.61 4.45 1.96
N GLY A 99 -4.14 3.50 1.21
CA GLY A 99 -3.54 3.11 -0.05
C GLY A 99 -4.10 1.82 -0.60
N ALA A 100 -3.55 1.42 -1.73
CA ALA A 100 -3.86 0.16 -2.39
C ALA A 100 -2.80 -0.89 -2.06
N VAL A 101 -3.25 -2.10 -1.72
CA VAL A 101 -2.35 -3.26 -1.57
C VAL A 101 -2.24 -3.99 -2.90
N SER A 102 -1.01 -4.30 -3.26
CA SER A 102 -0.68 -5.20 -4.37
C SER A 102 0.12 -6.38 -3.82
N GLU A 103 -0.13 -7.57 -4.36
CA GLU A 103 0.60 -8.77 -3.96
C GLU A 103 1.21 -9.44 -5.19
N ARG A 104 2.46 -9.87 -5.06
CA ARG A 104 3.13 -10.70 -6.06
C ARG A 104 4.07 -11.66 -5.34
N ASP A 105 3.94 -12.95 -5.64
CA ASP A 105 4.80 -14.02 -5.12
C ASP A 105 4.92 -14.02 -3.58
N GLY A 106 3.81 -13.71 -2.88
CA GLY A 106 3.76 -13.64 -1.41
C GLY A 106 4.33 -12.36 -0.79
N ILE A 107 4.72 -11.37 -1.60
CA ILE A 107 5.13 -10.04 -1.14
C ILE A 107 3.94 -9.09 -1.27
N SER A 108 3.41 -8.64 -0.14
CA SER A 108 2.34 -7.64 -0.09
C SER A 108 2.95 -6.23 0.08
N MET A 109 2.61 -5.34 -0.85
CA MET A 109 3.08 -3.96 -0.89
C MET A 109 1.89 -3.01 -0.83
N LEU A 110 1.93 -2.06 0.10
CA LEU A 110 0.97 -0.97 0.24
C LEU A 110 1.55 0.29 -0.43
N VAL A 111 0.91 0.71 -1.53
CA VAL A 111 1.23 1.99 -2.19
C VAL A 111 0.49 3.10 -1.44
N VAL A 112 1.24 3.96 -0.78
CA VAL A 112 0.71 4.98 0.14
C VAL A 112 0.12 6.15 -0.65
N SER A 113 -1.15 6.46 -0.38
CA SER A 113 -1.83 7.66 -0.89
C SER A 113 -2.09 8.72 0.20
N ASP A 114 -2.21 8.29 1.45
CA ASP A 114 -2.28 9.21 2.60
C ASP A 114 -1.70 8.56 3.86
N ALA A 115 -1.19 9.37 4.77
CA ALA A 115 -0.57 8.91 6.01
C ALA A 115 -0.69 9.96 7.12
N LYS A 116 -1.04 9.52 8.32
CA LYS A 116 -1.08 10.35 9.53
C LYS A 116 -0.75 9.53 10.77
N LYS A 117 -0.29 10.20 11.81
CA LYS A 117 -0.14 9.59 13.14
C LYS A 117 -1.51 9.18 13.69
N SER A 118 -1.59 8.02 14.31
CA SER A 118 -2.84 7.52 14.88
C SER A 118 -3.27 8.41 16.05
N GLY A 119 -4.56 8.81 16.06
CA GLY A 119 -5.13 9.68 17.10
C GLY A 119 -4.76 11.17 16.99
N SER A 120 -4.20 11.60 15.85
CA SER A 120 -3.96 13.02 15.51
C SER A 120 -5.10 13.62 14.68
#